data_AF-A0A8D6U5A4-F1
#
_entry.id   AF-A0A8D6U5A4-F1
#
_cell.length_a   1.000
_cell.length_b   1.000
_cell.length_c   1.000
_cell.angle_alpha   90.00
_cell.angle_beta   90.00
_cell.angle_gamma   90.00
#
_symmetry.space_group_name_H-M   'P 1'
#
loop_
_entity.id
_entity.type
_entity.pdbx_description
1 polymer ?
#
loop_
_entity_poly.entity_id
_entity_poly.type
_entity_poly.pdbx_seq_one_letter_code
_entity_poly.pdbx_strand_id
1 'polypeptide(L)'
;MSIKKTKNGTYQLRLYIPEDVQAKLGLGKLFKRKYKTRREAKEVELKLSIDIKNAKSGKSHINIKNKGEIIFKKFYEDIWLEPYKAGQTTTTIKPPTKATVFQTENIFRLHILPILGKYSIEYPNNNKQLILSLLTPKANSYANFKVIRSYVNSVFDWAEELEYIPSNKLRKKISRIKANKKILLKESKREEDLSLDKEELKLWLQAFDIDLEKGLIDLKRLHSLLYDILFIR
;
A
#
# COMPACT_ATOMS: atom_id res chain seq x y z
N MET A 1 14.53 -21.12 33.45
CA MET A 1 15.35 -20.16 32.66
C MET A 1 15.93 -20.86 31.45
N SER A 2 15.63 -20.34 30.25
CA SER A 2 16.05 -20.84 28.92
C SER A 2 17.52 -20.50 28.58
N ILE A 3 18.05 -19.38 29.09
CA ILE A 3 19.42 -18.93 28.87
C ILE A 3 20.26 -19.16 30.13
N LYS A 4 21.37 -19.91 30.00
CA LYS A 4 22.33 -20.18 31.08
C LYS A 4 23.73 -19.67 30.73
N LYS A 5 24.37 -18.91 31.62
CA LYS A 5 25.78 -18.51 31.46
C LYS A 5 26.69 -19.72 31.71
N THR A 6 27.63 -19.96 30.80
CA THR A 6 28.62 -21.05 30.91
C THR A 6 29.88 -20.56 31.62
N LYS A 7 30.70 -21.49 32.15
CA LYS A 7 31.97 -21.18 32.82
C LYS A 7 32.94 -20.38 31.93
N ASN A 8 32.82 -20.51 30.60
CA ASN A 8 33.67 -19.85 29.61
C ASN A 8 33.12 -18.48 29.17
N GLY A 9 32.21 -17.87 29.92
CA GLY A 9 31.65 -16.53 29.62
C GLY A 9 30.58 -16.48 28.52
N THR A 10 30.36 -17.56 27.76
CA THR A 10 29.30 -17.64 26.73
C THR A 10 27.93 -17.96 27.31
N TYR A 11 26.86 -17.60 26.59
CA TYR A 11 25.46 -17.83 26.99
C TYR A 11 24.86 -18.97 26.18
N GLN A 12 24.36 -19.99 26.87
CA GLN A 12 23.74 -21.15 26.25
C GLN A 12 22.22 -21.03 26.30
N LEU A 13 21.57 -21.02 25.12
CA LEU A 13 20.13 -21.12 24.98
C LEU A 13 19.73 -22.60 24.88
N ARG A 14 18.81 -23.05 25.75
CA ARG A 14 18.13 -24.35 25.67
C ARG A 14 16.63 -24.11 25.64
N LEU A 15 15.98 -24.51 24.56
CA LEU A 15 14.54 -24.33 24.38
C LEU A 15 13.92 -25.63 23.86
N TYR A 16 12.84 -26.05 24.50
CA TYR A 16 12.06 -27.22 24.09
C TYR A 16 11.05 -26.81 23.03
N ILE A 17 10.95 -27.60 21.95
CA ILE A 17 10.05 -27.33 20.83
C ILE A 17 8.89 -28.34 20.88
N PRO A 18 7.62 -27.90 20.93
CA PRO A 18 6.46 -28.79 20.93
C PRO A 18 6.35 -29.68 19.68
N GLU A 19 5.93 -30.94 19.84
CA GLU A 19 5.93 -31.97 18.76
C GLU A 19 5.06 -31.59 17.56
N ASP A 20 3.97 -30.85 17.78
CA ASP A 20 3.05 -30.31 16.79
C ASP A 20 3.67 -29.26 15.84
N VAL A 21 4.78 -28.64 16.24
CA VAL A 21 5.49 -27.62 15.44
C VAL A 21 6.88 -28.05 14.99
N GLN A 22 7.41 -29.19 15.46
CA GLN A 22 8.74 -29.69 15.09
C GLN A 22 8.87 -29.93 13.59
N ALA A 23 7.90 -30.62 12.98
CA ALA A 23 7.87 -30.87 11.54
C ALA A 23 7.75 -29.57 10.72
N LYS A 24 6.98 -28.59 11.22
CA LYS A 24 6.78 -27.29 10.55
C LYS A 24 8.00 -26.39 10.61
N LEU A 25 8.77 -26.45 11.70
CA LEU A 25 9.96 -25.63 11.92
C LEU A 25 11.25 -26.30 11.40
N GLY A 26 11.21 -27.60 11.06
CA GLY A 26 12.40 -28.37 10.68
C GLY A 26 13.43 -28.47 11.81
N LEU A 27 12.98 -28.35 13.06
CA LEU A 27 13.81 -28.36 14.26
C LEU A 27 13.49 -29.59 15.11
N GLY A 28 14.53 -30.22 15.67
CA GLY A 28 14.35 -31.32 16.62
C GLY A 28 13.76 -30.88 17.96
N LYS A 29 13.39 -31.86 18.79
CA LYS A 29 12.76 -31.69 20.12
C LYS A 29 13.45 -30.69 21.06
N LEU A 30 14.77 -30.50 20.92
CA LEU A 30 15.55 -29.60 21.75
C LEU A 30 16.44 -28.69 20.90
N PHE A 31 16.20 -27.38 20.99
CA PHE A 31 17.10 -26.37 20.42
C PHE A 31 18.20 -26.02 21.43
N LYS A 32 19.45 -26.19 21.03
CA LYS A 32 20.63 -25.88 21.87
C LYS A 32 21.69 -25.14 21.06
N ARG A 33 21.94 -23.87 21.41
CA ARG A 33 23.04 -23.07 20.84
C ARG A 33 23.75 -22.22 21.89
N LYS A 34 24.99 -21.83 21.59
CA LYS A 34 25.82 -20.95 22.42
C LYS A 34 26.02 -19.61 21.70
N TYR A 35 25.96 -18.52 22.45
CA TYR A 35 26.08 -17.14 21.97
C TYR A 35 27.12 -16.39 22.78
N LYS A 36 27.75 -15.39 22.16
CA LYS A 36 28.78 -14.59 22.82
C LYS A 36 28.16 -13.63 23.84
N THR A 37 26.99 -13.08 23.54
CA THR A 37 26.30 -12.11 24.40
C THR A 37 24.95 -12.61 24.89
N ARG A 38 24.49 -12.07 26.04
CA ARG A 38 23.15 -12.36 26.58
C ARG A 38 22.05 -11.76 25.70
N ARG A 39 22.31 -10.62 25.07
CA ARG A 39 21.36 -9.92 24.19
C ARG A 39 21.04 -10.76 22.95
N GLU A 40 22.07 -11.26 22.27
CA GLU A 40 21.96 -12.14 21.11
C GLU A 40 21.19 -13.43 21.43
N ALA A 41 21.49 -14.05 22.59
CA ALA A 41 20.74 -15.23 23.05
C ALA A 41 19.25 -14.93 23.29
N LYS A 42 18.92 -13.73 23.78
CA LYS A 42 17.55 -13.29 24.06
C LYS A 42 16.77 -12.95 22.77
N GLU A 43 17.43 -12.39 21.77
CA GLU A 43 16.81 -12.15 20.45
C GLU A 43 16.46 -13.47 19.75
N VAL A 44 17.35 -14.46 19.79
CA VAL A 44 17.06 -15.77 19.19
C VAL A 44 15.95 -16.50 19.95
N GLU A 45 15.92 -16.38 21.28
CA GLU A 45 14.81 -16.89 22.09
C GLU A 45 13.47 -16.25 21.68
N LEU A 46 13.43 -14.93 21.52
CA LEU A 46 12.23 -14.21 21.09
C LEU A 46 11.79 -14.66 19.69
N LYS A 47 12.71 -14.75 18.73
CA LYS A 47 12.42 -15.25 17.37
C LYS A 47 11.82 -16.66 17.39
N LEU A 48 12.45 -17.60 18.10
CA LEU A 48 11.92 -18.96 18.27
C LEU A 48 10.54 -18.99 18.93
N SER A 49 10.28 -18.11 19.90
CA SER A 49 8.98 -18.04 20.57
C SER A 49 7.87 -17.58 19.63
N ILE A 50 8.19 -16.65 18.73
CA ILE A 50 7.28 -16.15 17.69
C ILE A 50 7.04 -17.25 16.65
N ASP A 51 8.09 -17.93 16.20
CA ASP A 51 8.00 -19.02 15.22
C ASP A 51 7.15 -20.18 15.76
N ILE A 52 7.30 -20.55 17.05
CA ILE A 52 6.46 -21.57 17.70
C ILE A 52 4.99 -21.13 17.76
N LYS A 53 4.71 -19.87 18.13
CA LYS A 53 3.33 -19.35 18.18
C LYS A 53 2.67 -19.33 16.79
N ASN A 54 3.42 -18.95 15.77
CA ASN A 54 2.93 -18.88 14.39
C ASN A 54 2.68 -20.28 13.81
N ALA A 55 3.59 -21.23 14.05
CA ALA A 55 3.43 -22.62 13.62
C ALA A 55 2.22 -23.31 14.27
N LYS A 56 1.90 -22.98 15.53
CA LYS A 56 0.67 -23.41 16.22
C LYS A 56 -0.60 -22.79 15.61
N SER A 57 -0.51 -21.55 15.16
CA SER A 57 -1.66 -20.79 14.65
C SER A 57 -2.04 -21.12 13.19
N GLY A 58 -1.39 -22.11 12.55
CA GLY A 58 -1.69 -22.50 11.17
C GLY A 58 -1.30 -21.47 10.10
N LYS A 59 -0.77 -20.32 10.50
CA LYS A 59 -0.20 -19.32 9.59
C LYS A 59 1.14 -19.84 9.12
N SER A 60 1.12 -20.59 8.01
CA SER A 60 2.32 -21.02 7.30
C SER A 60 3.23 -19.81 7.13
N HIS A 61 4.42 -19.87 7.72
CA HIS A 61 5.44 -18.89 7.43
C HIS A 61 5.64 -18.85 5.92
N ILE A 62 5.37 -17.70 5.30
CA ILE A 62 6.05 -17.31 4.07
C ILE A 62 7.53 -17.49 4.39
N ASN A 63 8.16 -18.49 3.78
CA ASN A 63 9.55 -18.86 4.03
C ASN A 63 10.42 -17.60 4.05
N ILE A 64 10.96 -17.25 5.22
CA ILE A 64 11.75 -16.04 5.48
C ILE A 64 13.02 -16.00 4.58
N LYS A 65 13.40 -17.12 3.98
CA LYS A 65 14.52 -17.21 3.03
C LYS A 65 14.26 -16.56 1.66
N ASN A 66 13.00 -16.34 1.27
CA ASN A 66 12.63 -15.82 -0.06
C ASN A 66 11.73 -14.57 0.02
N LYS A 67 11.88 -13.72 1.04
CA LYS A 67 11.06 -12.50 1.19
C LYS A 67 11.15 -11.58 -0.05
N GLY A 68 12.33 -11.43 -0.66
CA GLY A 68 12.51 -10.57 -1.85
C GLY A 68 11.81 -11.06 -3.12
N GLU A 69 11.49 -12.36 -3.21
CA GLU A 69 10.85 -12.97 -4.39
C GLU A 69 9.33 -12.81 -4.39
N ILE A 70 8.74 -12.23 -3.33
CA ILE A 70 7.29 -12.04 -3.29
C ILE A 70 6.84 -11.14 -4.45
N ILE A 71 5.82 -11.61 -5.15
CA ILE A 71 5.17 -10.88 -6.23
C ILE A 71 4.46 -9.66 -5.65
N PHE A 72 4.58 -8.51 -6.29
CA PHE A 72 3.97 -7.24 -5.86
C PHE A 72 2.47 -7.39 -5.59
N LYS A 73 1.75 -8.10 -6.45
CA LYS A 73 0.32 -8.38 -6.25
C LYS A 73 0.04 -9.10 -4.93
N LYS A 74 0.77 -10.19 -4.64
CA LYS A 74 0.60 -10.95 -3.39
C LYS A 74 0.93 -10.12 -2.16
N PHE A 75 1.99 -9.33 -2.22
CA PHE A 75 2.34 -8.45 -1.11
C PHE A 75 1.28 -7.37 -0.86
N TYR A 76 0.72 -6.80 -1.92
CA TYR A 76 -0.37 -5.86 -1.78
C TYR A 76 -1.58 -6.50 -1.07
N GLU A 77 -2.04 -7.66 -1.56
CA GLU A 77 -3.24 -8.34 -1.07
C GLU A 77 -3.06 -8.88 0.36
N ASP A 78 -1.96 -9.58 0.62
CA ASP A 78 -1.78 -10.34 1.86
C ASP A 78 -1.09 -9.54 2.99
N ILE A 79 -0.30 -8.52 2.65
CA ILE A 79 0.62 -7.87 3.59
C ILE A 79 0.33 -6.37 3.75
N TRP A 80 0.04 -5.64 2.67
CA TRP A 80 -0.09 -4.18 2.73
C TRP A 80 -1.53 -3.72 3.00
N LEU A 81 -2.54 -4.40 2.44
CA LEU A 81 -3.92 -3.93 2.47
C LEU A 81 -4.52 -3.85 3.89
N GLU A 82 -4.31 -4.87 4.73
CA GLU A 82 -4.84 -4.89 6.09
C GLU A 82 -4.21 -3.81 7.00
N PRO A 83 -2.87 -3.64 7.03
CA PRO A 83 -2.24 -2.50 7.72
C PRO A 83 -2.69 -1.13 7.20
N TYR A 84 -2.96 -1.00 5.89
CA TYR A 84 -3.51 0.23 5.33
C TYR A 84 -4.91 0.54 5.86
N LYS A 85 -5.81 -0.45 5.91
CA LYS A 85 -7.14 -0.29 6.52
C LYS A 85 -7.06 0.10 8.00
N ALA A 86 -6.05 -0.42 8.71
CA ALA A 86 -5.75 -0.06 10.10
C ALA A 86 -5.07 1.31 10.26
N GLY A 87 -4.69 1.98 9.17
CA GLY A 87 -4.03 3.29 9.17
C GLY A 87 -2.51 3.25 9.39
N GLN A 88 -1.89 2.07 9.52
CA GLN A 88 -0.47 1.90 9.86
C GLN A 88 0.47 2.34 8.73
N THR A 89 0.03 2.24 7.47
CA THR A 89 0.83 2.61 6.29
C THR A 89 0.60 4.05 5.84
N THR A 90 -0.16 4.83 6.62
CA THR A 90 -0.52 6.22 6.33
C THR A 90 -0.01 7.16 7.41
N THR A 91 0.28 8.41 7.04
CA THR A 91 0.70 9.45 7.99
C THR A 91 -0.48 10.17 8.64
N THR A 92 -1.71 9.68 8.47
CA THR A 92 -2.94 10.35 8.93
C THR A 92 -3.31 9.87 10.33
N ILE A 93 -3.77 10.79 11.17
CA ILE A 93 -4.13 10.52 12.58
C ILE A 93 -5.32 9.55 12.69
N LYS A 94 -6.21 9.55 11.70
CA LYS A 94 -7.39 8.69 11.65
C LYS A 94 -7.23 7.63 10.56
N PRO A 95 -7.70 6.39 10.80
CA PRO A 95 -7.72 5.36 9.78
C PRO A 95 -8.61 5.76 8.60
N PRO A 96 -8.35 5.23 7.39
CA PRO A 96 -9.12 5.56 6.20
C PRO A 96 -10.58 5.09 6.34
N THR A 97 -11.51 5.89 5.80
CA THR A 97 -12.93 5.51 5.76
C THR A 97 -13.17 4.39 4.75
N LYS A 98 -14.31 3.69 4.86
CA LYS A 98 -14.69 2.62 3.92
C LYS A 98 -14.68 3.10 2.46
N ALA A 99 -15.16 4.33 2.21
CA ALA A 99 -15.15 4.92 0.88
C ALA A 99 -13.72 5.14 0.36
N THR A 100 -12.81 5.61 1.22
CA THR A 100 -11.39 5.79 0.87
C THR A 100 -10.71 4.45 0.58
N VAL A 101 -10.97 3.41 1.39
CA VAL A 101 -10.45 2.06 1.14
C VAL A 101 -10.92 1.54 -0.22
N PHE A 102 -12.21 1.67 -0.53
CA PHE A 102 -12.77 1.26 -1.82
C PHE A 102 -12.14 2.01 -3.00
N GLN A 103 -11.91 3.33 -2.87
CA GLN A 103 -11.21 4.10 -3.90
C GLN A 103 -9.76 3.63 -4.06
N THR A 104 -9.07 3.36 -2.96
CA THR A 104 -7.70 2.83 -2.97
C THR A 104 -7.64 1.48 -3.68
N GLU A 105 -8.48 0.52 -3.33
CA GLU A 105 -8.56 -0.78 -3.99
C GLU A 105 -8.80 -0.65 -5.50
N ASN A 106 -9.68 0.27 -5.91
CA ASN A 106 -9.89 0.57 -7.33
C ASN A 106 -8.66 1.14 -8.02
N ILE A 107 -7.91 2.03 -7.35
CA ILE A 107 -6.67 2.58 -7.90
C ILE A 107 -5.62 1.48 -8.08
N PHE A 108 -5.53 0.57 -7.12
CA PHE A 108 -4.64 -0.58 -7.23
C PHE A 108 -5.07 -1.50 -8.39
N ARG A 109 -6.33 -1.90 -8.44
CA ARG A 109 -6.90 -2.77 -9.48
C ARG A 109 -6.72 -2.22 -10.90
N LEU A 110 -7.05 -0.94 -11.12
CA LEU A 110 -7.10 -0.34 -12.45
C LEU A 110 -5.76 0.23 -12.92
N HIS A 111 -4.90 0.67 -12.00
CA HIS A 111 -3.70 1.44 -12.38
C HIS A 111 -2.39 0.83 -11.90
N ILE A 112 -2.29 0.34 -10.66
CA ILE A 112 -1.01 -0.10 -10.09
C ILE A 112 -0.71 -1.57 -10.41
N LEU A 113 -1.66 -2.47 -10.16
CA LEU A 113 -1.51 -3.91 -10.38
C LEU A 113 -1.26 -4.28 -11.85
N PRO A 114 -1.90 -3.65 -12.86
CA PRO A 114 -1.59 -3.94 -14.26
C PRO A 114 -0.16 -3.59 -14.65
N ILE A 115 0.45 -2.62 -13.96
CA ILE A 115 1.81 -2.13 -14.24
C ILE A 115 2.84 -2.92 -13.45
N LEU A 116 2.64 -3.05 -12.12
CA LEU A 116 3.66 -3.58 -11.20
C LEU A 116 3.35 -4.98 -10.69
N GLY A 117 2.10 -5.43 -10.80
CA GLY A 117 1.60 -6.62 -10.11
C GLY A 117 2.32 -7.92 -10.44
N LYS A 118 2.90 -8.04 -11.65
CA LYS A 118 3.63 -9.25 -12.09
C LYS A 118 5.09 -9.32 -11.63
N TYR A 119 5.65 -8.22 -11.16
CA TYR A 119 7.06 -8.17 -10.75
C TYR A 119 7.21 -8.60 -9.29
N SER A 120 8.35 -9.21 -8.95
CA SER A 120 8.75 -9.31 -7.54
C SER A 120 9.06 -7.90 -7.01
N ILE A 121 8.88 -7.64 -5.72
CA ILE A 121 9.17 -6.32 -5.13
C ILE A 121 10.64 -5.92 -5.29
N GLU A 122 11.55 -6.88 -5.20
CA GLU A 122 12.97 -6.61 -5.27
C GLU A 122 13.41 -6.13 -6.66
N TYR A 123 12.80 -6.68 -7.72
CA TYR A 123 13.20 -6.40 -9.10
C TYR A 123 13.04 -4.92 -9.51
N PRO A 124 11.87 -4.27 -9.36
CA PRO A 124 11.73 -2.84 -9.60
C PRO A 124 12.55 -1.99 -8.64
N ASN A 125 12.77 -2.42 -7.38
CA ASN A 125 13.58 -1.67 -6.42
C ASN A 125 15.07 -1.61 -6.84
N ASN A 126 15.58 -2.69 -7.44
CA ASN A 126 16.94 -2.75 -7.96
C ASN A 126 17.06 -2.11 -9.35
N ASN A 127 16.02 -2.18 -10.19
CA ASN A 127 16.01 -1.58 -11.52
C ASN A 127 15.26 -0.24 -11.57
N LYS A 128 16.01 0.84 -11.31
CA LYS A 128 15.48 2.21 -11.31
C LYS A 128 14.97 2.67 -12.69
N GLN A 129 15.58 2.21 -13.78
CA GLN A 129 15.19 2.60 -15.14
C GLN A 129 13.85 1.98 -15.51
N LEU A 130 13.62 0.73 -15.11
CA LEU A 130 12.34 0.03 -15.33
C LEU A 130 11.16 0.77 -14.67
N ILE A 131 11.30 1.20 -13.42
CA ILE A 131 10.23 1.95 -12.75
C ILE A 131 9.90 3.25 -13.49
N LEU A 132 10.92 3.94 -14.00
CA LEU A 132 10.71 5.15 -14.79
C LEU A 132 9.99 4.83 -16.11
N SER A 133 10.39 3.78 -16.82
CA SER A 133 9.74 3.40 -18.09
C SER A 133 8.29 2.95 -17.91
N LEU A 134 7.96 2.35 -16.76
CA LEU A 134 6.59 1.92 -16.44
C LEU A 134 5.69 3.07 -15.96
N LEU A 135 6.20 3.96 -15.10
CA LEU A 135 5.39 5.03 -14.50
C LEU A 135 5.28 6.29 -15.36
N THR A 136 6.27 6.60 -16.20
CA THR A 136 6.25 7.81 -17.05
C THR A 136 5.08 7.82 -18.05
N PRO A 137 4.79 6.73 -18.79
CA PRO A 137 3.60 6.67 -19.65
C PRO A 137 2.30 6.83 -18.86
N LYS A 138 2.25 6.31 -17.63
CA LYS A 138 1.08 6.47 -16.76
C LYS A 138 0.90 7.93 -16.32
N ALA A 139 1.98 8.64 -16.07
CA ALA A 139 1.95 10.06 -15.73
C ALA A 139 1.46 10.95 -16.89
N ASN A 140 1.73 10.53 -18.13
CA ASN A 140 1.26 11.20 -19.34
C ASN A 140 -0.21 10.90 -19.69
N SER A 141 -0.74 9.74 -19.26
CA SER A 141 -2.11 9.33 -19.56
C SER A 141 -3.11 9.63 -18.44
N TYR A 142 -2.68 9.65 -17.18
CA TYR A 142 -3.56 9.75 -16.01
C TYR A 142 -3.35 11.05 -15.21
N ALA A 143 -4.41 11.84 -15.06
CA ALA A 143 -4.35 13.13 -14.37
C ALA A 143 -4.02 13.00 -12.87
N ASN A 144 -4.60 12.01 -12.18
CA ASN A 144 -4.39 11.83 -10.74
C ASN A 144 -3.14 10.99 -10.41
N PHE A 145 -2.11 11.07 -11.25
CA PHE A 145 -0.85 10.33 -11.08
C PHE A 145 -0.17 10.55 -9.72
N LYS A 146 -0.37 11.73 -9.09
CA LYS A 146 0.13 12.00 -7.73
C LYS A 146 -0.30 10.90 -6.73
N VAL A 147 -1.51 10.38 -6.88
CA VAL A 147 -2.09 9.37 -5.98
C VAL A 147 -1.42 8.02 -6.21
N ILE A 148 -1.28 7.59 -7.47
CA ILE A 148 -0.52 6.39 -7.87
C ILE A 148 0.89 6.43 -7.28
N ARG A 149 1.58 7.54 -7.48
CA ARG A 149 2.94 7.79 -6.97
C ARG A 149 3.03 7.63 -5.45
N SER A 150 2.04 8.14 -4.73
CA SER A 150 1.97 8.04 -3.26
C SER A 150 1.80 6.60 -2.79
N TYR A 151 0.85 5.86 -3.37
CA TYR A 151 0.58 4.48 -2.98
C TYR A 151 1.74 3.54 -3.32
N VAL A 152 2.34 3.69 -4.50
CA VAL A 152 3.52 2.91 -4.87
C VAL A 152 4.64 3.13 -3.85
N ASN A 153 4.92 4.39 -3.46
CA ASN A 153 5.91 4.65 -2.41
C ASN A 153 5.52 4.02 -1.07
N SER A 154 4.26 4.12 -0.63
CA SER A 154 3.78 3.52 0.62
C SER A 154 3.96 2.00 0.66
N VAL A 155 3.75 1.31 -0.48
CA VAL A 155 3.97 -0.14 -0.57
C VAL A 155 5.45 -0.48 -0.40
N PHE A 156 6.35 0.25 -1.06
CA PHE A 156 7.79 0.02 -0.92
C PHE A 156 8.35 0.45 0.45
N ASP A 157 7.83 1.53 1.04
CA ASP A 157 8.17 1.96 2.39
C ASP A 157 7.77 0.88 3.41
N TRP A 158 6.59 0.28 3.27
CA TRP A 158 6.15 -0.85 4.12
C TRP A 158 6.96 -2.12 3.88
N ALA A 159 7.38 -2.38 2.64
CA ALA A 159 8.25 -3.51 2.33
C ALA A 159 9.65 -3.34 2.96
N GLU A 160 10.16 -2.12 3.04
CA GLU A 160 11.39 -1.79 3.77
C GLU A 160 11.21 -2.02 5.28
N GLU A 161 10.11 -1.53 5.87
CA GLU A 161 9.81 -1.68 7.30
C GLU A 161 9.68 -3.15 7.74
N LEU A 162 9.11 -4.00 6.87
CA LEU A 162 8.99 -5.44 7.12
C LEU A 162 10.21 -6.27 6.68
N GLU A 163 11.30 -5.60 6.28
CA GLU A 163 12.57 -6.19 5.85
C GLU A 163 12.42 -7.15 4.64
N TYR A 164 11.45 -6.89 3.75
CA TYR A 164 11.34 -7.58 2.45
C TYR A 164 12.34 -7.02 1.44
N ILE A 165 12.69 -5.75 1.58
CA ILE A 165 13.77 -5.08 0.85
C ILE A 165 14.69 -4.38 1.85
N PRO A 166 15.99 -4.21 1.53
CA PRO A 166 16.93 -3.56 2.44
C PRO A 166 16.72 -2.05 2.56
N SER A 167 16.18 -1.41 1.52
CA SER A 167 15.81 0.01 1.52
C SER A 167 14.97 0.37 0.30
N ASN A 168 14.10 1.36 0.42
CA ASN A 168 13.36 1.92 -0.70
C ASN A 168 14.26 2.86 -1.53
N LYS A 169 14.89 2.29 -2.58
CA LYS A 169 15.76 3.02 -3.51
C LYS A 169 14.96 3.89 -4.50
N LEU A 170 13.63 3.73 -4.55
CA LEU A 170 12.75 4.31 -5.54
C LEU A 170 12.10 5.61 -5.08
N ARG A 171 11.98 5.85 -3.76
CA ARG A 171 11.28 6.98 -3.15
C ARG A 171 11.58 8.32 -3.82
N LYS A 172 12.87 8.64 -4.00
CA LYS A 172 13.32 9.90 -4.65
C LYS A 172 13.03 9.94 -6.15
N LYS A 173 13.12 8.80 -6.86
CA LYS A 173 12.94 8.72 -8.31
C LYS A 173 11.47 8.82 -8.69
N ILE A 174 10.63 8.03 -8.04
CA ILE A 174 9.17 8.06 -8.19
C ILE A 174 8.64 9.46 -7.88
N SER A 175 9.12 10.09 -6.80
CA SER A 175 8.73 11.45 -6.41
C SER A 175 9.08 12.53 -7.45
N ARG A 176 10.11 12.33 -8.28
CA ARG A 176 10.51 13.31 -9.31
C ARG A 176 9.64 13.26 -10.58
N ILE A 177 8.91 12.17 -10.81
CA ILE A 177 8.02 12.05 -11.97
C ILE A 177 6.89 13.07 -11.82
N LYS A 178 6.77 13.99 -12.78
CA LYS A 178 5.73 15.01 -12.83
C LYS A 178 4.42 14.42 -13.34
N ALA A 179 3.29 14.92 -12.84
CA ALA A 179 1.97 14.53 -13.30
C ALA A 179 1.61 15.25 -14.61
N ASN A 180 2.32 14.90 -15.69
CA ASN A 180 2.27 15.61 -16.97
C ASN A 180 0.86 15.75 -17.53
N LYS A 181 0.01 14.71 -17.46
CA LYS A 181 -1.38 14.83 -17.92
C LYS A 181 -2.16 15.93 -17.20
N LYS A 182 -1.98 16.05 -15.89
CA LYS A 182 -2.65 17.08 -15.09
C LYS A 182 -2.12 18.48 -15.39
N ILE A 183 -0.84 18.58 -15.72
CA ILE A 183 -0.21 19.85 -16.12
C ILE A 183 -0.78 20.27 -17.48
N LEU A 184 -0.76 19.38 -18.47
CA LEU A 184 -1.34 19.63 -19.80
C LEU A 184 -2.83 20.01 -19.72
N LEU A 185 -3.62 19.29 -18.91
CA LEU A 185 -5.03 19.62 -18.69
C LEU A 185 -5.26 20.94 -17.94
N LYS A 186 -4.24 21.49 -17.27
CA LYS A 186 -4.32 22.82 -16.66
C LYS A 186 -3.94 23.90 -17.65
N GLU A 187 -2.91 23.66 -18.45
CA GLU A 187 -2.45 24.58 -19.49
C GLU A 187 -3.47 24.69 -20.64
N SER A 188 -4.20 23.62 -20.93
CA SER A 188 -5.26 23.62 -21.94
C SER A 188 -6.58 24.22 -21.46
N LYS A 189 -6.71 24.57 -20.17
CA LYS A 189 -7.94 25.19 -19.66
C LYS A 189 -7.91 26.67 -20.02
N ARG A 190 -8.90 27.11 -20.79
CA ARG A 190 -9.20 28.52 -20.98
C ARG A 190 -10.09 28.98 -19.84
N GLU A 191 -9.90 30.21 -19.34
CA GLU A 191 -10.72 30.76 -18.24
C GLU A 191 -12.21 30.82 -18.60
N GLU A 192 -12.50 31.01 -19.88
CA GLU A 192 -13.84 31.00 -20.46
C GLU A 192 -14.55 29.65 -20.26
N ASP A 193 -13.82 28.53 -20.21
CA ASP A 193 -14.39 27.18 -20.00
C ASP A 193 -14.65 26.85 -18.50
N LEU A 194 -14.34 27.76 -17.56
CA LEU A 194 -14.49 27.52 -16.11
C LEU A 194 -15.85 27.89 -15.52
N SER A 195 -16.68 28.62 -16.25
CA SER A 195 -17.99 29.06 -15.77
C SER A 195 -18.96 29.14 -16.93
N LEU A 196 -20.18 28.68 -16.69
CA LEU A 196 -21.30 28.89 -17.62
C LEU A 196 -21.46 30.38 -17.86
N ASP A 197 -21.51 30.78 -19.12
CA ASP A 197 -21.95 32.13 -19.46
C ASP A 197 -23.46 32.30 -19.17
N LYS A 198 -23.97 33.53 -19.31
CA LYS A 198 -25.39 33.83 -19.03
C LYS A 198 -26.34 33.05 -19.96
N GLU A 199 -25.96 32.82 -21.21
CA GLU A 199 -26.77 32.13 -22.21
C GLU A 199 -26.75 30.62 -21.97
N GLU A 200 -25.58 30.04 -21.70
CA GLU A 200 -25.40 28.65 -21.31
C GLU A 200 -26.14 28.34 -20.01
N LEU A 201 -26.10 29.23 -19.01
CA LEU A 201 -26.87 29.07 -17.78
C LEU A 201 -28.38 29.09 -18.04
N LYS A 202 -28.84 29.95 -18.96
CA LYS A 202 -30.25 30.01 -19.33
C LYS A 202 -30.69 28.75 -20.06
N LEU A 203 -29.89 28.27 -21.01
CA LEU A 203 -30.15 27.02 -21.74
C LEU A 203 -30.15 25.81 -20.79
N TRP A 204 -29.23 25.81 -19.82
CA TRP A 204 -29.18 24.80 -18.78
C TRP A 204 -30.46 24.82 -17.94
N LEU A 205 -30.87 25.97 -17.41
CA LEU A 205 -32.13 26.10 -16.65
C LEU A 205 -33.36 25.67 -17.46
N GLN A 206 -33.42 26.03 -18.75
CA GLN A 206 -34.51 25.61 -19.64
C GLN A 206 -34.55 24.10 -19.87
N ALA A 207 -33.39 23.44 -20.04
CA ALA A 207 -33.33 21.99 -20.13
C ALA A 207 -33.84 21.32 -18.84
N PHE A 208 -33.54 21.92 -17.69
CA PHE A 208 -34.05 21.46 -16.39
C PHE A 208 -35.57 21.60 -16.26
N ASP A 209 -36.15 22.72 -16.69
CA ASP A 209 -37.60 22.92 -16.66
C ASP A 209 -38.31 21.84 -17.51
N ILE A 210 -37.76 21.53 -18.69
CA ILE A 210 -38.28 20.49 -19.58
C ILE A 210 -38.19 19.09 -18.93
N ASP A 211 -37.09 18.78 -18.25
CA ASP A 211 -36.92 17.49 -17.57
C ASP A 211 -37.81 17.36 -16.33
N LEU A 212 -38.10 18.47 -15.64
CA LEU A 212 -39.05 18.54 -14.53
C LEU A 212 -40.49 18.32 -15.03
N GLU A 213 -40.89 18.99 -16.12
CA GLU A 213 -42.21 18.80 -16.74
C GLU A 213 -42.43 17.36 -17.24
N LYS A 214 -41.37 16.70 -17.70
CA LYS A 214 -41.39 15.28 -18.11
C LYS A 214 -41.34 14.30 -16.94
N GLY A 215 -41.20 14.77 -15.69
CA GLY A 215 -41.10 13.94 -14.50
C GLY A 215 -39.82 13.10 -14.42
N LEU A 216 -38.75 13.51 -15.14
CA LEU A 216 -37.46 12.82 -15.14
C LEU A 216 -36.62 13.19 -13.91
N ILE A 217 -36.90 14.34 -13.29
CA ILE A 217 -36.14 14.91 -12.18
C ILE A 217 -37.10 15.54 -11.16
N ASP A 218 -36.86 15.33 -9.86
CA ASP A 218 -37.61 15.98 -8.78
C ASP A 218 -37.00 17.33 -8.35
N LEU A 219 -37.84 18.25 -7.88
CA LEU A 219 -37.44 19.57 -7.33
C LEU A 219 -36.38 19.50 -6.23
N LYS A 220 -36.38 18.46 -5.39
CA LYS A 220 -35.34 18.24 -4.37
C LYS A 220 -33.96 18.02 -5.00
N ARG A 221 -33.91 17.33 -6.13
CA ARG A 221 -32.67 17.04 -6.87
C ARG A 221 -32.18 18.29 -7.60
N LEU A 222 -33.10 19.12 -8.09
CA LEU A 222 -32.82 20.44 -8.67
C LEU A 222 -32.12 21.37 -7.65
N HIS A 223 -32.65 21.46 -6.42
CA HIS A 223 -32.06 22.30 -5.37
C HIS A 223 -30.63 21.86 -5.03
N SER A 224 -30.36 20.56 -4.93
CA SER A 224 -29.00 20.05 -4.71
C SER A 224 -28.05 20.45 -5.83
N LEU A 225 -28.47 20.33 -7.10
CA LEU A 225 -27.63 20.66 -8.26
C LEU A 225 -27.35 22.16 -8.37
N LEU A 226 -28.34 23.01 -8.13
CA LEU A 226 -28.17 24.47 -8.08
C LEU A 226 -27.21 24.90 -6.98
N TYR A 227 -27.31 24.28 -5.79
CA TYR A 227 -26.42 24.56 -4.68
C TYR A 227 -24.97 24.18 -5.00
N ASP A 228 -24.76 23.04 -5.65
CA ASP A 228 -23.42 22.58 -6.06
C ASP A 228 -22.78 23.51 -7.11
N ILE A 229 -23.57 24.04 -8.04
CA ILE A 229 -23.10 24.90 -9.14
C ILE A 229 -22.83 26.33 -8.67
N LEU A 230 -23.69 26.87 -7.81
CA LEU A 230 -23.62 28.28 -7.39
C LEU A 230 -22.73 28.50 -6.17
N PHE A 231 -22.61 27.53 -5.26
CA PHE A 231 -22.02 27.74 -3.93
C PHE A 231 -20.80 26.86 -3.59
N ILE A 232 -20.43 25.85 -4.37
CA ILE A 232 -19.20 25.06 -4.15
C ILE A 232 -18.01 25.68 -4.91
N ARG A 233 -17.85 27.00 -4.81
CA ARG A 233 -16.65 27.71 -5.25
C ARG A 233 -15.73 28.00 -4.08
#